data_AF-A0A813L1H4-F1
#
_entry.id   AF-A0A813L1H4-F1
#
_cell.length_a   1.000
_cell.length_b   1.000
_cell.length_c   1.000
_cell.angle_alpha   90.00
_cell.angle_beta   90.00
_cell.angle_gamma   90.00
#
_symmetry.space_group_name_H-M   'P 1'
#
loop_
_entity.id
_entity.type
_entity.pdbx_description
1 polymer ?
#
loop_
_entity_poly.entity_id
_entity_poly.type
_entity_poly.pdbx_seq_one_letter_code
_entity_poly.pdbx_strand_id
1 'polypeptide(L)'
;GFCFGRPAVCWPRESRRMSSCCKDVAACDGFICCIGCLSLVPGLVRRVVNQVAFFPPRPPGYHVSEDKQVFLIESDYGLSPLPDLAPEGIVVDTVRMWTRRGNVIMGFHFKRADSKRTLLFSHGNSTDIGIMFQHL
;
A
#
# COMPACT_ATOMS: atom_id res chain seq x y z
N GLY A 1 -3.04 29.08 -17.63
CA GLY A 1 -1.64 29.23 -18.09
C GLY A 1 -0.77 28.30 -17.28
N PHE A 2 -0.10 27.35 -17.94
CA PHE A 2 0.91 26.50 -17.33
C PHE A 2 2.14 27.33 -16.94
N CYS A 3 2.67 27.12 -15.74
CA CYS A 3 4.06 27.42 -15.43
C CYS A 3 4.67 26.19 -14.77
N PHE A 4 5.61 25.58 -15.51
CA PHE A 4 6.50 24.52 -15.08
C PHE A 4 7.49 25.09 -14.05
N GLY A 5 7.57 24.45 -12.88
CA GLY A 5 8.62 24.71 -11.89
C GLY A 5 9.00 23.40 -11.23
N ARG A 6 10.06 22.74 -11.71
CA ARG A 6 10.68 21.60 -11.02
C ARG A 6 11.35 22.12 -9.75
N PRO A 7 11.20 21.47 -8.58
CA PRO A 7 12.29 21.42 -7.62
C PRO A 7 13.22 20.28 -8.03
N ALA A 8 14.41 20.63 -8.49
CA ALA A 8 15.53 19.71 -8.58
C ALA A 8 15.89 19.28 -7.15
N VAL A 9 15.45 18.09 -6.75
CA VAL A 9 15.97 17.45 -5.54
C VAL A 9 17.41 17.02 -5.87
N CYS A 10 18.36 17.83 -5.40
CA CYS A 10 19.78 17.48 -5.41
C CYS A 10 19.97 16.23 -4.55
N TRP A 11 20.07 15.07 -5.19
CA TRP A 11 20.69 13.92 -4.54
C TRP A 11 22.18 14.25 -4.39
N PRO A 12 22.76 14.19 -3.18
CA PRO A 12 24.20 14.35 -3.06
C PRO A 12 24.86 13.20 -3.82
N ARG A 13 25.56 13.54 -4.90
CA ARG A 13 26.43 12.62 -5.64
C ARG A 13 27.68 12.40 -4.79
N GLU A 14 27.51 11.63 -3.73
CA GLU A 14 28.60 11.20 -2.87
C GLU A 14 29.35 10.08 -3.60
N SER A 15 30.41 10.45 -4.32
CA SER A 15 31.45 9.52 -4.75
C SER A 15 32.26 9.08 -3.54
N ARG A 16 31.69 8.22 -2.69
CA ARG A 16 32.44 7.61 -1.58
C ARG A 16 33.22 6.41 -2.11
N ARG A 17 34.55 6.55 -2.03
CA ARG A 17 35.55 5.57 -2.41
C ARG A 17 35.20 4.18 -1.90
N MET A 18 35.11 3.22 -2.83
CA MET A 18 35.27 1.79 -2.57
C MET A 18 36.63 1.56 -1.90
N SER A 19 36.66 1.19 -0.61
CA SER A 19 37.72 0.32 -0.03
C SER A 19 37.77 0.23 1.51
N SER A 20 37.00 0.99 2.29
CA SER A 20 37.24 1.07 3.75
C SER A 20 36.12 0.58 4.69
N CYS A 21 35.04 -0.05 4.18
CA CYS A 21 33.97 -0.56 5.06
C CYS A 21 34.21 -2.01 5.54
N CYS A 22 35.28 -2.67 5.10
CA CYS A 22 35.52 -4.09 5.41
C CYS A 22 36.41 -4.32 6.64
N LYS A 23 36.93 -3.27 7.30
CA LYS A 23 37.93 -3.45 8.38
C LYS A 23 37.34 -3.63 9.78
N ASP A 24 36.07 -3.27 10.01
CA ASP A 24 35.42 -3.39 11.33
C ASP A 24 34.41 -4.56 11.41
N VAL A 25 34.44 -5.49 10.45
CA VAL A 25 33.50 -6.64 10.35
C VAL A 25 33.96 -7.84 11.19
N ALA A 26 34.72 -7.63 12.26
CA ALA A 26 35.26 -8.72 13.08
C ALA A 26 34.30 -9.23 14.17
N ALA A 27 33.20 -8.53 14.43
CA ALA A 27 32.24 -8.86 15.50
C ALA A 27 30.79 -9.04 15.01
N CYS A 28 30.56 -9.07 13.70
CA CYS A 28 29.21 -9.18 13.14
C CYS A 28 28.90 -10.63 12.75
N ASP A 29 27.75 -11.12 13.20
CA ASP A 29 27.18 -12.39 12.76
C ASP A 29 27.12 -12.41 11.23
N GLY A 30 27.66 -13.46 10.60
CA GLY A 30 27.85 -13.50 9.13
C GLY A 30 26.55 -13.26 8.36
N PHE A 31 25.43 -13.68 8.94
CA PHE A 31 24.08 -13.42 8.43
C PHE A 31 23.71 -11.94 8.39
N ILE A 32 24.02 -11.18 9.45
CA ILE A 32 23.75 -9.74 9.54
C ILE A 32 24.60 -8.98 8.52
N CYS A 33 25.88 -9.35 8.37
CA CYS A 33 26.75 -8.77 7.36
C CYS A 33 26.20 -9.02 5.95
N CYS A 34 25.81 -10.25 5.64
CA CYS A 34 25.24 -10.62 4.35
C CYS A 34 23.95 -9.83 4.03
N ILE A 35 23.02 -9.72 4.97
CA ILE A 35 21.79 -8.90 4.79
C ILE A 35 22.14 -7.42 4.64
N GLY A 36 23.09 -6.91 5.43
CA GLY A 36 23.57 -5.54 5.34
C GLY A 36 24.14 -5.23 3.94
N CYS A 37 24.94 -6.14 3.38
CA CYS A 37 25.50 -6.02 2.04
C CYS A 37 24.44 -5.97 0.93
N LEU A 38 23.26 -6.59 1.12
CA LEU A 38 22.15 -6.45 0.16
C LEU A 38 21.68 -5.00 0.03
N SER A 39 21.89 -4.17 1.06
CA SER A 39 21.59 -2.74 1.03
C SER A 39 22.52 -1.95 0.10
N LEU A 40 23.70 -2.49 -0.21
CA LEU A 40 24.67 -1.88 -1.11
C LEU A 40 24.35 -2.14 -2.59
N VAL A 41 23.49 -3.13 -2.89
CA VAL A 41 23.04 -3.40 -4.26
C VAL A 41 21.94 -2.40 -4.64
N PRO A 42 22.18 -1.51 -5.63
CA PRO A 42 21.23 -0.45 -5.97
C PRO A 42 19.85 -1.02 -6.33
N GLY A 43 18.82 -0.58 -5.60
CA GLY A 43 17.43 -0.98 -5.85
C GLY A 43 17.02 -2.35 -5.32
N LEU A 44 17.92 -3.15 -4.73
CA LEU A 44 17.59 -4.46 -4.19
C LEU A 44 16.66 -4.36 -2.98
N VAL A 45 16.98 -3.49 -2.01
CA VAL A 45 16.10 -3.21 -0.86
C VAL A 45 14.71 -2.83 -1.31
N ARG A 46 14.60 -1.94 -2.30
CA ARG A 46 13.29 -1.52 -2.85
C ARG A 46 12.54 -2.70 -3.48
N ARG A 47 13.22 -3.62 -4.17
CA ARG A 47 12.59 -4.83 -4.74
C ARG A 47 12.07 -5.73 -3.63
N VAL A 48 12.88 -6.00 -2.61
CA VAL A 48 12.49 -6.82 -1.46
C VAL A 48 11.30 -6.19 -0.74
N VAL A 49 11.40 -4.91 -0.37
CA VAL A 49 10.32 -4.16 0.31
C VAL A 49 9.04 -4.14 -0.52
N ASN A 50 9.11 -3.95 -1.85
CA ASN A 50 7.91 -4.01 -2.68
C ASN A 50 7.22 -5.37 -2.66
N GLN A 51 7.98 -6.46 -2.46
CA GLN A 51 7.42 -7.80 -2.34
C GLN A 51 6.83 -8.02 -0.95
N VAL A 52 7.45 -7.50 0.13
CA VAL A 52 7.07 -7.86 1.51
C VAL A 52 6.22 -6.85 2.28
N ALA A 53 6.23 -5.57 1.89
CA ALA A 53 5.65 -4.49 2.70
C ALA A 53 4.19 -4.16 2.37
N PHE A 54 3.58 -4.87 1.41
CA PHE A 54 2.21 -4.59 0.94
C PHE A 54 1.47 -5.87 0.59
N PHE A 55 1.48 -6.84 1.51
CA PHE A 55 0.60 -7.99 1.35
C PHE A 55 -0.79 -7.63 1.88
N PRO A 56 -1.86 -7.84 1.09
CA PRO A 56 -3.19 -7.82 1.66
C PRO A 56 -3.29 -8.88 2.77
N PRO A 57 -4.16 -8.68 3.77
CA PRO A 57 -4.41 -9.68 4.78
C PRO A 57 -4.79 -11.02 4.12
N ARG A 58 -4.41 -12.12 4.77
CA ARG A 58 -4.73 -13.49 4.35
C ARG A 58 -5.45 -14.20 5.50
N PRO A 59 -6.74 -14.55 5.38
CA PRO A 59 -7.64 -14.30 4.23
C PRO A 59 -7.97 -12.81 4.03
N PRO A 60 -8.38 -12.39 2.81
CA PRO A 60 -8.88 -11.04 2.58
C PRO A 60 -10.17 -10.79 3.39
N GLY A 61 -10.39 -9.56 3.83
CA GLY A 61 -11.59 -9.17 4.59
C GLY A 61 -12.78 -8.80 3.71
N TYR A 62 -12.61 -8.71 2.40
CA TYR A 62 -13.69 -8.34 1.47
C TYR A 62 -13.61 -9.11 0.15
N HIS A 63 -14.76 -9.18 -0.53
CA HIS A 63 -14.92 -9.71 -1.87
C HIS A 63 -15.75 -8.73 -2.71
N VAL A 64 -15.35 -8.50 -3.97
CA VAL A 64 -16.11 -7.66 -4.91
C VAL A 64 -16.62 -8.53 -6.03
N SER A 65 -17.94 -8.62 -6.17
CA SER A 65 -18.61 -9.39 -7.23
C SER A 65 -18.39 -8.75 -8.62
N GLU A 66 -18.72 -9.48 -9.68
CA GLU A 66 -18.71 -8.99 -11.05
C GLU A 66 -19.63 -7.78 -11.23
N ASP A 67 -20.76 -7.79 -10.54
CA ASP A 67 -21.75 -6.69 -10.50
C ASP A 67 -21.30 -5.50 -9.64
N LYS A 68 -20.02 -5.45 -9.24
CA LYS A 68 -19.41 -4.40 -8.39
C LYS A 68 -19.97 -4.30 -6.98
N GLN A 69 -20.77 -5.27 -6.55
CA GLN A 69 -21.25 -5.38 -5.17
C GLN A 69 -20.12 -5.81 -4.24
N VAL A 70 -20.05 -5.18 -3.07
CA VAL A 70 -19.05 -5.45 -2.04
C VAL A 70 -19.63 -6.36 -0.97
N PHE A 71 -18.88 -7.41 -0.64
CA PHE A 71 -19.16 -8.31 0.46
C PHE A 71 -18.02 -8.26 1.46
N LEU A 72 -18.34 -8.25 2.74
CA LEU A 72 -17.43 -8.42 3.85
C LEU A 72 -17.29 -9.92 4.14
N ILE A 73 -16.07 -10.35 4.44
CA ILE A 73 -15.76 -11.74 4.81
C ILE A 73 -15.71 -11.81 6.33
N GLU A 74 -16.60 -12.60 6.90
CA GLU A 74 -16.70 -12.80 8.34
C GLU A 74 -15.73 -13.88 8.84
N SER A 75 -15.56 -13.98 10.16
CA SER A 75 -14.62 -14.94 10.78
C SER A 75 -14.97 -16.40 10.52
N ASP A 76 -16.23 -16.71 10.20
CA ASP A 76 -16.73 -18.03 9.86
C ASP A 76 -16.68 -18.31 8.34
N TYR A 77 -16.01 -17.44 7.56
CA TYR A 77 -15.97 -17.44 6.10
C TYR A 77 -17.33 -17.14 5.43
N GLY A 78 -18.29 -16.59 6.18
CA GLY A 78 -19.52 -16.02 5.65
C GLY A 78 -19.25 -14.80 4.77
N LEU A 79 -20.16 -14.55 3.82
CA LEU A 79 -20.19 -13.34 3.01
C LEU A 79 -21.41 -12.52 3.39
N SER A 80 -21.20 -11.38 4.04
CA SER A 80 -22.25 -10.39 4.28
C SER A 80 -22.12 -9.23 3.29
N PRO A 81 -23.21 -8.71 2.72
CA PRO A 81 -23.13 -7.51 1.91
C PRO A 81 -22.64 -6.34 2.75
N LEU A 82 -21.90 -5.41 2.15
CA LEU A 82 -21.55 -4.15 2.79
C LEU A 82 -22.84 -3.47 3.32
N PRO A 83 -22.85 -2.93 4.56
CA PRO A 83 -24.03 -2.27 5.11
C PRO A 83 -24.60 -1.22 4.16
N ASP A 84 -25.94 -1.16 4.06
CA ASP A 84 -26.59 -0.11 3.29
C ASP A 84 -26.44 1.22 4.00
N LEU A 85 -25.64 2.11 3.41
CA LEU A 85 -25.37 3.46 3.91
C LEU A 85 -26.28 4.53 3.26
N ALA A 86 -27.29 4.09 2.48
CA ALA A 86 -28.27 4.99 1.90
C ALA A 86 -29.07 5.81 2.94
N PRO A 87 -29.44 5.28 4.12
CA PRO A 87 -30.08 6.07 5.19
C PRO A 87 -29.24 7.26 5.65
N GLU A 88 -27.92 7.12 5.64
CA GLU A 88 -26.94 8.17 5.95
C GLU A 88 -26.66 9.10 4.76
N GLY A 89 -27.31 8.87 3.62
CA GLY A 89 -27.11 9.61 2.37
C GLY A 89 -25.79 9.31 1.67
N ILE A 90 -25.21 8.12 1.92
CA ILE A 90 -23.91 7.71 1.38
C ILE A 90 -24.12 6.59 0.36
N VAL A 91 -23.60 6.79 -0.86
CA VAL A 91 -23.55 5.79 -1.93
C VAL A 91 -22.12 5.28 -2.05
N VAL A 92 -21.93 3.97 -2.15
CA VAL A 92 -20.61 3.36 -2.26
C VAL A 92 -20.36 2.90 -3.69
N ASP A 93 -19.34 3.48 -4.33
CA ASP A 93 -18.85 3.07 -5.64
C ASP A 93 -17.51 2.34 -5.51
N THR A 94 -17.30 1.28 -6.29
CA THR A 94 -16.00 0.60 -6.39
C THR A 94 -15.27 0.96 -7.68
N VAL A 95 -13.95 1.20 -7.58
CA VAL A 95 -13.10 1.56 -8.71
C VAL A 95 -11.85 0.70 -8.76
N ARG A 96 -11.54 0.15 -9.95
CA ARG A 96 -10.27 -0.52 -10.22
C ARG A 96 -9.31 0.46 -10.87
N MET A 97 -8.20 0.74 -10.21
CA MET A 97 -7.17 1.68 -10.68
C MET A 97 -5.95 0.92 -11.15
N TRP A 98 -5.54 1.15 -12.39
CA TRP A 98 -4.32 0.60 -12.96
C TRP A 98 -3.14 1.51 -12.65
N THR A 99 -2.09 0.94 -12.06
CA THR A 99 -0.85 1.66 -11.79
C THR A 99 0.07 1.61 -13.01
N ARG A 100 0.98 2.59 -13.14
CA ARG A 100 2.01 2.60 -14.19
C ARG A 100 2.90 1.35 -14.20
N ARG A 101 2.94 0.59 -13.11
CA ARG A 101 3.74 -0.63 -12.94
C ARG A 101 2.96 -1.91 -13.24
N GLY A 102 1.71 -1.80 -13.73
CA GLY A 102 0.87 -2.95 -14.08
C GLY A 102 0.08 -3.56 -12.92
N ASN A 103 0.19 -3.03 -11.70
CA ASN A 103 -0.64 -3.47 -10.58
C ASN A 103 -2.04 -2.86 -10.68
N VAL A 104 -3.05 -3.61 -10.21
CA VAL A 104 -4.42 -3.12 -10.02
C VAL A 104 -4.64 -2.84 -8.54
N ILE A 105 -5.18 -1.67 -8.22
CA ILE A 105 -5.57 -1.28 -6.87
C ILE A 105 -7.09 -1.12 -6.85
N MET A 106 -7.75 -1.72 -5.87
CA MET A 106 -9.17 -1.47 -5.61
C MET A 106 -9.32 -0.23 -4.74
N GLY A 107 -10.22 0.67 -5.14
CA GLY A 107 -10.63 1.83 -4.37
C GLY A 107 -12.13 1.82 -4.11
N PHE A 108 -12.52 2.42 -3.00
CA PHE A 108 -13.91 2.55 -2.58
C PHE A 108 -14.21 4.04 -2.38
N HIS A 109 -15.26 4.51 -3.03
CA HIS A 109 -15.68 5.89 -2.99
C HIS A 109 -17.02 5.98 -2.26
N PHE A 110 -16.94 6.39 -1.00
CA PHE A 110 -18.10 6.67 -0.17
C PHE A 110 -18.57 8.10 -0.48
N LYS A 111 -19.53 8.21 -1.39
CA LYS A 111 -20.03 9.48 -1.89
C LYS A 111 -21.23 9.95 -1.09
N ARG A 112 -21.12 11.14 -0.50
CA ARG A 112 -22.23 11.83 0.14
C ARG A 112 -22.62 13.06 -0.67
N ALA A 113 -23.90 13.21 -1.00
CA ALA A 113 -24.37 14.24 -1.94
C ALA A 113 -24.20 15.68 -1.42
N ASP A 114 -24.13 15.85 -0.10
CA ASP A 114 -23.98 17.14 0.59
C ASP A 114 -22.51 17.55 0.84
N SER A 115 -21.55 16.68 0.51
CA SER A 115 -20.13 16.94 0.80
C SER A 115 -19.50 17.91 -0.20
N LYS A 116 -18.79 18.92 0.32
CA LYS A 116 -17.98 19.86 -0.46
C LYS A 116 -16.49 19.48 -0.51
N ARG A 117 -16.10 18.40 0.16
CA ARG A 117 -14.70 17.99 0.32
C ARG A 117 -14.54 16.50 0.04
N THR A 118 -13.38 16.13 -0.49
CA THR A 118 -13.01 14.74 -0.75
C THR A 118 -11.77 14.43 0.07
N LEU A 119 -11.79 13.30 0.77
CA LEU A 119 -10.66 12.79 1.53
C LEU A 119 -10.13 11.54 0.83
N LEU A 120 -8.83 11.51 0.58
CA LEU A 120 -8.14 10.31 0.13
C LEU A 120 -7.57 9.61 1.35
N PHE A 121 -8.08 8.43 1.64
CA PHE A 121 -7.63 7.60 2.74
C PHE A 121 -6.89 6.37 2.21
N SER A 122 -5.78 6.02 2.86
CA SER A 122 -5.08 4.76 2.66
C SER A 122 -4.95 4.05 4.00
N HIS A 123 -5.26 2.77 4.03
CA HIS A 123 -5.10 1.94 5.21
C HIS A 123 -3.61 1.65 5.52
N GLY A 124 -3.34 1.09 6.70
CA GLY A 124 -2.00 0.65 7.11
C GLY A 124 -1.51 -0.60 6.36
N ASN A 125 -0.35 -1.13 6.75
CA ASN A 125 0.12 -2.41 6.20
C ASN A 125 -0.76 -3.58 6.70
N SER A 126 -0.89 -4.63 5.89
CA SER A 126 -1.60 -5.88 6.23
C SER A 126 -3.04 -5.70 6.69
N THR A 127 -3.73 -4.67 6.21
CA THR A 127 -5.15 -4.43 6.47
C THR A 127 -5.85 -4.13 5.15
N ASP A 128 -7.17 -4.23 5.15
CA ASP A 128 -8.03 -3.87 4.05
C ASP A 128 -9.34 -3.28 4.58
N ILE A 129 -10.23 -2.84 3.68
CA ILE A 129 -11.50 -2.24 4.08
C ILE A 129 -12.39 -3.24 4.83
N GLY A 130 -12.34 -4.53 4.47
CA GLY A 130 -13.14 -5.54 5.14
C GLY A 130 -12.86 -5.63 6.64
N ILE A 131 -11.56 -5.70 6.97
CA ILE A 131 -11.11 -5.70 8.38
C ILE A 131 -11.47 -4.40 9.09
N MET A 132 -11.42 -3.25 8.40
CA MET A 132 -11.84 -1.97 8.98
C MET A 132 -13.32 -1.96 9.37
N PHE A 133 -14.20 -2.60 8.58
CA PHE A 133 -15.62 -2.71 8.89
C PHE A 133 -15.92 -3.68 10.03
N GLN A 134 -15.13 -4.75 10.20
CA GLN A 134 -15.31 -5.70 11.29
C GLN A 134 -15.05 -5.07 12.68
N HIS A 135 -14.32 -3.95 12.75
CA HIS A 135 -13.95 -3.28 14.00
C HIS A 135 -14.77 -2.00 14.28
N LEU A 136 -15.79 -1.71 13.46
CA LEU A 136 -16.76 -0.63 13.68
C LEU A 136 -17.96 -1.15 14.47
#